data_AF-A0A662JPA8-F1
#
_entry.id   AF-A0A662JPA8-F1
#
_cell.length_a   1.000
_cell.length_b   1.000
_cell.length_c   1.000
_cell.angle_alpha   90.00
_cell.angle_beta   90.00
_cell.angle_gamma   90.00
#
_symmetry.space_group_name_H-M   'P 1'
#
loop_
_entity.id
_entity.type
_entity.pdbx_description
1 polymer ?
#
loop_
_entity_poly.entity_id
_entity_poly.type
_entity_poly.pdbx_seq_one_letter_code
_entity_poly.pdbx_strand_id
1 'polypeptide(L)'
;MDRFALVAIFASALASTLLNMLLPLREFLKALGFPGPAGGMALLGGFIFTFWIVLAHLASGCRRLTALSTALLIPAFSLLVSPWYGVVDPPWFGVYGIIAFAFAGLVVELACRRGVDLKALVLGGGFSNTLCLAVTLLAIGLHTSIWPPSWFAPISLLSAFTSGALGSLLALALRRAWPTHE
;
A
#
# COMPACT_ATOMS: atom_id res chain seq x y z
N MET A 1 -8.99 9.08 19.69
CA MET A 1 -7.70 9.14 18.96
C MET A 1 -6.99 10.39 19.42
N ASP A 2 -5.75 10.33 19.89
CA ASP A 2 -5.03 11.56 20.29
C ASP A 2 -4.48 12.31 19.08
N ARG A 3 -3.99 13.53 19.32
CA ARG A 3 -3.47 14.42 18.28
C ARG A 3 -2.28 13.80 17.54
N PHE A 4 -1.42 13.09 18.25
CA PHE A 4 -0.24 12.45 17.65
C PHE A 4 -0.62 11.36 16.65
N ALA A 5 -1.56 10.48 17.01
CA ALA A 5 -2.05 9.44 16.11
C ALA A 5 -2.70 10.02 14.85
N LEU A 6 -3.47 11.11 14.99
CA LEU A 6 -4.06 11.81 13.85
C LEU A 6 -2.97 12.37 12.93
N VAL A 7 -1.95 13.03 13.48
CA VAL A 7 -0.82 13.54 12.68
C VAL A 7 -0.11 12.41 11.95
N ALA A 8 0.16 11.29 12.62
CA ALA A 8 0.81 10.14 12.00
C ALA A 8 -0.02 9.56 10.83
N ILE A 9 -1.34 9.44 11.01
CA ILE A 9 -2.25 8.97 9.96
C ILE A 9 -2.22 9.89 8.74
N PHE A 10 -2.45 11.19 8.95
CA PHE A 10 -2.53 12.16 7.84
C PHE A 10 -1.18 12.35 7.15
N ALA A 11 -0.09 12.47 7.91
CA ALA A 11 1.25 12.64 7.36
C ALA A 11 1.69 11.43 6.54
N SER A 12 1.48 10.22 7.05
CA SER A 12 1.83 8.99 6.32
C SER A 12 0.99 8.80 5.06
N ALA A 13 -0.32 9.05 5.13
CA ALA A 13 -1.18 8.96 3.95
C ALA A 13 -0.80 10.00 2.89
N LEU A 14 -0.49 11.23 3.29
CA LEU A 14 -0.05 12.29 2.39
C LEU A 14 1.32 11.96 1.76
N ALA A 15 2.30 11.52 2.55
CA ALA A 15 3.62 11.15 2.06
C ALA A 15 3.55 9.98 1.06
N SER A 16 2.76 8.95 1.38
CA SER A 16 2.47 7.83 0.48
C SER A 16 1.85 8.29 -0.84
N THR A 17 0.86 9.18 -0.76
CA THR A 17 0.17 9.74 -1.94
C THR A 17 1.13 10.55 -2.81
N LEU A 18 1.93 11.43 -2.20
CA LEU A 18 2.93 12.23 -2.91
C LEU A 18 3.97 11.35 -3.60
N LEU A 19 4.48 10.32 -2.92
CA LEU A 19 5.41 9.37 -3.54
C LEU A 19 4.77 8.66 -4.73
N ASN A 20 3.51 8.24 -4.60
CA ASN A 20 2.81 7.60 -5.69
C ASN A 20 2.59 8.52 -6.91
N MET A 21 2.44 9.83 -6.69
CA MET A 21 2.26 10.82 -7.77
C MET A 21 3.58 11.25 -8.40
N LEU A 22 4.63 11.40 -7.59
CA LEU A 22 5.90 11.99 -8.04
C LEU A 22 6.85 10.96 -8.66
N LEU A 23 6.73 9.68 -8.31
CA LEU A 23 7.59 8.64 -8.88
C LEU A 23 7.12 8.29 -10.29
N PRO A 24 7.97 8.40 -11.33
CA PRO A 24 7.63 8.05 -12.71
C PRO A 24 7.64 6.52 -12.91
N LEU A 25 6.84 5.79 -12.13
CA LEU A 25 6.82 4.33 -12.06
C LEU A 25 6.59 3.71 -13.44
N ARG A 26 5.71 4.31 -14.24
CA ARG A 26 5.39 3.79 -15.59
C ARG A 26 6.61 3.75 -16.50
N GLU A 27 7.41 4.81 -16.51
CA GLU A 27 8.60 4.88 -17.37
C GLU A 27 9.73 4.00 -16.85
N PHE A 28 9.91 3.94 -15.52
CA PHE A 28 10.86 3.04 -14.89
C PHE A 28 10.57 1.56 -15.21
N LEU A 29 9.29 1.15 -15.17
CA LEU A 29 8.89 -0.24 -15.44
C LEU A 29 8.99 -0.61 -16.92
N LYS A 30 8.68 0.35 -17.82
CA LYS A 30 8.93 0.16 -19.26
C LYS A 30 10.40 -0.08 -19.53
N ALA A 31 11.29 0.67 -18.89
CA ALA A 31 12.75 0.47 -19.03
C ALA A 31 13.21 -0.91 -18.52
N LEU A 32 12.54 -1.45 -17.50
CA LEU A 32 12.79 -2.79 -16.96
C LEU A 32 12.13 -3.94 -17.75
N GLY A 33 11.34 -3.63 -18.79
CA GLY A 33 10.61 -4.63 -19.57
C GLY A 33 9.51 -5.36 -18.78
N PHE A 34 8.99 -4.76 -17.70
CA PHE A 34 8.01 -5.41 -16.82
C PHE A 34 6.65 -5.53 -17.53
N PRO A 35 6.13 -6.76 -17.78
CA PRO A 35 4.92 -6.93 -18.55
C PRO A 35 3.65 -6.72 -17.70
N GLY A 36 2.69 -6.02 -18.29
CA GLY A 36 1.34 -5.85 -17.73
C GLY A 36 1.13 -4.56 -16.90
N PRO A 37 -0.11 -4.35 -16.43
CA PRO A 37 -0.48 -3.16 -15.68
C PRO A 37 -0.01 -3.24 -14.22
N ALA A 38 0.06 -2.09 -13.54
CA ALA A 38 0.31 -1.97 -12.10
C ALA A 38 1.64 -2.60 -11.58
N GLY A 39 2.64 -2.84 -12.45
CA GLY A 39 3.93 -3.41 -12.04
C GLY A 39 4.68 -2.61 -10.96
N GLY A 40 4.40 -1.31 -10.85
CA GLY A 40 4.99 -0.45 -9.82
C GLY A 40 4.50 -0.81 -8.43
N MET A 41 3.25 -1.24 -8.31
CA MET A 41 2.69 -1.73 -7.06
C MET A 41 3.28 -3.11 -6.70
N ALA A 42 3.57 -3.96 -7.69
CA ALA A 42 4.23 -5.25 -7.47
C ALA A 42 5.66 -5.10 -6.90
N LEU A 43 6.46 -4.17 -7.43
CA LEU A 43 7.86 -4.02 -6.98
C LEU A 43 8.01 -3.02 -5.83
N LEU A 44 7.30 -1.90 -5.88
CA LEU A 44 7.50 -0.75 -5.00
C LEU A 44 6.29 -0.44 -4.13
N GLY A 45 5.15 -1.10 -4.33
CA GLY A 45 3.94 -0.88 -3.53
C GLY A 45 4.15 -1.11 -2.03
N GLY A 46 5.07 -2.00 -1.68
CA GLY A 46 5.49 -2.19 -0.29
C GLY A 46 6.09 -0.93 0.35
N PHE A 47 6.92 -0.19 -0.36
CA PHE A 47 7.50 1.07 0.13
C PHE A 47 6.53 2.25 -0.03
N ILE A 48 5.81 2.31 -1.15
CA ILE A 48 4.94 3.44 -1.47
C ILE A 48 3.67 3.41 -0.62
N PHE A 49 3.14 2.23 -0.27
CA PHE A 49 1.88 2.09 0.46
C PHE A 49 2.06 1.38 1.80
N THR A 50 2.45 0.11 1.81
CA THR A 50 2.47 -0.72 3.02
C THR A 50 3.35 -0.14 4.12
N PHE A 51 4.55 0.35 3.79
CA PHE A 51 5.46 0.98 4.72
C PHE A 51 4.79 2.13 5.49
N TRP A 52 4.11 3.05 4.80
CA TRP A 52 3.46 4.20 5.42
C TRP A 52 2.25 3.82 6.27
N ILE A 53 1.46 2.84 5.81
CA ILE A 53 0.33 2.29 6.57
C ILE A 53 0.83 1.65 7.88
N VAL A 54 1.85 0.81 7.79
CA VAL A 54 2.46 0.14 8.95
C VAL A 54 3.12 1.16 9.87
N LEU A 55 3.86 2.13 9.34
CA LEU A 55 4.54 3.16 10.11
C LEU A 55 3.55 4.00 10.93
N ALA A 56 2.45 4.45 10.32
CA ALA A 56 1.41 5.19 11.05
C ALA A 56 0.80 4.36 12.19
N HIS A 57 0.54 3.08 11.94
CA HIS A 57 -0.01 2.17 12.94
C HIS A 57 0.96 1.94 14.10
N LEU A 58 2.24 1.68 13.81
CA LEU A 58 3.29 1.49 14.81
C LEU A 58 3.60 2.78 15.59
N ALA A 59 3.64 3.93 14.92
CA ALA A 59 3.84 5.23 15.56
C ALA A 59 2.71 5.53 16.56
N SER A 60 1.48 5.15 16.23
CA SER A 60 0.31 5.34 17.09
C SER A 60 0.16 4.27 18.17
N GLY A 61 1.14 3.38 18.35
CA GLY A 61 1.08 2.29 19.33
C GLY A 61 0.04 1.21 18.99
N CYS A 62 -0.11 0.89 17.71
CA CYS A 62 -1.06 -0.11 17.20
C CYS A 62 -2.51 0.14 17.61
N ARG A 63 -2.90 1.42 17.70
CA ARG A 63 -4.27 1.80 18.03
C ARG A 63 -5.25 1.39 16.95
N ARG A 64 -6.46 1.05 17.42
CA ARG A 64 -7.54 0.56 16.57
C ARG A 64 -7.89 1.56 15.47
N LEU A 65 -8.05 1.06 14.26
CA LEU A 65 -8.41 1.76 13.03
C LEU A 65 -7.32 2.68 12.48
N THR A 66 -6.13 2.77 13.08
CA THR A 66 -5.07 3.65 12.57
C THR A 66 -4.55 3.16 11.21
N ALA A 67 -4.31 1.85 11.04
CA ALA A 67 -3.82 1.31 9.77
C ALA A 67 -4.90 1.45 8.70
N LEU A 68 -6.14 1.06 9.03
CA LEU A 68 -7.27 1.17 8.12
C LEU A 68 -7.53 2.63 7.68
N SER A 69 -7.52 3.58 8.61
CA SER A 69 -7.75 5.00 8.30
C SER A 69 -6.63 5.56 7.41
N THR A 70 -5.38 5.23 7.71
CA THR A 70 -4.23 5.63 6.88
C THR A 70 -4.38 5.06 5.48
N ALA A 71 -4.69 3.78 5.36
CA ALA A 71 -4.86 3.10 4.09
C ALA A 71 -5.98 3.73 3.25
N LEU A 72 -7.14 4.04 3.85
CA LEU A 72 -8.27 4.67 3.14
C LEU A 72 -8.02 6.13 2.73
N LEU A 73 -7.18 6.85 3.46
CA LEU A 73 -6.83 8.23 3.11
C LEU A 73 -5.91 8.30 1.89
N ILE A 74 -5.08 7.30 1.63
CA ILE A 74 -4.20 7.27 0.44
C ILE A 74 -4.98 7.35 -0.88
N PRO A 75 -5.95 6.46 -1.18
CA PRO A 75 -6.79 6.58 -2.37
C PRO A 75 -7.67 7.84 -2.30
N ALA A 76 -8.15 8.24 -1.11
CA ALA A 76 -8.96 9.45 -0.99
C ALA A 76 -8.20 10.71 -1.43
N PHE A 77 -6.95 10.88 -1.00
CA PHE A 77 -6.08 11.96 -1.47
C PHE A 77 -5.72 11.81 -2.94
N SER A 78 -5.49 10.57 -3.41
CA SER A 78 -5.23 10.30 -4.82
C SER A 78 -6.41 10.70 -5.71
N LEU A 79 -7.65 10.51 -5.25
CA LEU A 79 -8.87 10.89 -5.97
C LEU A 79 -9.09 12.40 -6.06
N LEU A 80 -8.48 13.20 -5.18
CA LEU A 80 -8.51 14.66 -5.27
C LEU A 80 -7.65 15.19 -6.44
N VAL A 81 -6.76 14.36 -6.99
CA VAL A 81 -5.81 14.72 -8.05
C VAL A 81 -5.97 13.71 -9.19
N SER A 82 -6.98 13.91 -10.05
CA SER A 82 -7.15 13.12 -11.26
C SER A 82 -6.05 13.42 -12.28
N PRO A 83 -5.54 12.45 -13.08
CA PRO A 83 -5.92 11.02 -13.15
C PRO A 83 -4.95 10.08 -12.43
N TRP A 84 -5.49 9.04 -11.79
CA TRP A 84 -4.69 8.02 -11.10
C TRP A 84 -4.30 6.90 -12.07
N TYR A 85 -3.00 6.58 -12.16
CA TYR A 85 -2.44 5.61 -13.13
C TYR A 85 -2.81 5.86 -14.61
N GLY A 86 -3.18 7.09 -14.96
CA GLY A 86 -3.64 7.44 -16.31
C GLY A 86 -5.05 6.96 -16.66
N VAL A 87 -5.80 6.45 -15.67
CA VAL A 87 -7.25 6.22 -15.81
C VAL A 87 -7.94 7.56 -15.55
N VAL A 88 -8.33 8.24 -16.63
CA VAL A 88 -8.96 9.56 -16.61
C VAL A 88 -10.47 9.47 -16.40
N ASP A 89 -11.06 8.37 -16.87
CA ASP A 89 -12.47 8.01 -16.77
C ASP A 89 -12.51 6.48 -16.92
N PRO A 90 -13.19 5.69 -16.06
CA PRO A 90 -14.42 5.99 -15.31
C PRO A 90 -14.30 5.85 -13.77
N PRO A 91 -15.34 6.22 -12.98
CA PRO A 91 -15.34 6.21 -11.51
C PRO A 91 -15.10 4.83 -10.85
N TRP A 92 -15.21 3.73 -11.60
CA TRP A 92 -14.99 2.39 -11.05
C TRP A 92 -13.59 2.21 -10.47
N PHE A 93 -12.55 2.79 -11.08
CA PHE A 93 -11.17 2.59 -10.61
C PHE A 93 -10.95 3.17 -9.21
N GLY A 94 -11.62 4.29 -8.89
CA GLY A 94 -11.62 4.86 -7.54
C GLY A 94 -12.26 3.94 -6.50
N VAL A 95 -13.39 3.30 -6.85
CA VAL A 95 -14.07 2.33 -5.97
C VAL A 95 -13.17 1.13 -5.69
N TYR A 96 -12.56 0.54 -6.72
CA TYR A 96 -11.61 -0.55 -6.55
C TYR A 96 -10.37 -0.12 -5.75
N GLY A 97 -9.88 1.10 -5.94
CA GLY A 97 -8.81 1.67 -5.14
C GLY A 97 -9.17 1.71 -3.65
N ILE A 98 -10.35 2.24 -3.30
CA ILE A 98 -10.82 2.25 -1.91
C ILE A 98 -10.92 0.82 -1.36
N ILE A 99 -11.47 -0.13 -2.11
CA ILE A 99 -11.58 -1.53 -1.71
C ILE A 99 -10.19 -2.17 -1.49
N ALA A 100 -9.26 -1.96 -2.43
CA ALA A 100 -7.90 -2.49 -2.37
C ALA A 100 -7.17 -2.01 -1.11
N PHE A 101 -7.26 -0.71 -0.82
CA PHE A 101 -6.65 -0.13 0.37
C PHE A 101 -7.40 -0.47 1.66
N ALA A 102 -8.71 -0.70 1.61
CA ALA A 102 -9.45 -1.22 2.77
C ALA A 102 -8.93 -2.61 3.17
N PHE A 103 -8.71 -3.51 2.22
CA PHE A 103 -8.09 -4.81 2.48
C PHE A 103 -6.66 -4.66 3.01
N ALA A 104 -5.84 -3.82 2.36
CA ALA A 104 -4.47 -3.56 2.79
C ALA A 104 -4.41 -3.08 4.25
N GLY A 105 -5.19 -2.06 4.59
CA GLY A 105 -5.27 -1.51 5.94
C GLY A 105 -5.82 -2.51 6.96
N LEU A 106 -6.86 -3.27 6.62
CA LEU A 106 -7.45 -4.27 7.52
C LEU A 106 -6.46 -5.38 7.86
N VAL A 107 -5.68 -5.84 6.89
CA VAL A 107 -4.67 -6.89 7.12
C VAL A 107 -3.57 -6.40 8.05
N VAL A 108 -3.06 -5.18 7.84
CA VAL A 108 -2.07 -4.57 8.75
C VAL A 108 -2.65 -4.39 10.15
N GLU A 109 -3.90 -3.91 10.25
CA GLU A 109 -4.60 -3.73 11.52
C GLU A 109 -4.72 -5.06 12.28
N LEU A 110 -5.07 -6.15 11.60
CA LEU A 110 -5.20 -7.48 12.18
C LEU A 110 -3.84 -8.05 12.61
N ALA A 111 -2.78 -7.79 11.85
CA ALA A 111 -1.44 -8.26 12.15
C ALA A 111 -0.89 -7.71 13.48
N CYS A 112 -1.27 -6.48 13.85
CA CYS A 112 -0.79 -5.83 15.07
C CYS A 112 -1.76 -5.90 16.27
N ARG A 113 -2.95 -6.50 16.13
CA ARG A 113 -3.97 -6.55 17.21
C ARG A 113 -3.49 -7.18 18.52
N ARG A 114 -2.53 -8.09 18.47
CA ARG A 114 -1.99 -8.81 19.65
C ARG A 114 -0.64 -8.27 20.12
N GLY A 115 -0.23 -7.09 19.61
CA GLY A 115 1.09 -6.52 19.86
C GLY A 115 2.01 -6.60 18.64
N VAL A 116 3.24 -6.11 18.80
CA VAL A 116 4.24 -6.07 17.72
C VAL A 116 5.01 -7.39 17.69
N ASP A 117 4.44 -8.40 17.02
CA ASP A 117 5.16 -9.62 16.65
C ASP A 117 5.77 -9.47 15.26
N LEU A 118 7.06 -9.83 15.11
CA LEU A 118 7.80 -9.69 13.87
C LEU A 118 7.19 -10.53 12.74
N LYS A 119 6.79 -11.78 13.05
CA LYS A 119 6.21 -12.68 12.03
C LYS A 119 4.87 -12.16 11.57
N ALA A 120 3.99 -11.79 12.51
CA ALA A 120 2.70 -11.20 12.18
C ALA A 120 2.85 -9.93 11.33
N LEU A 121 3.81 -9.05 11.67
CA LEU A 121 4.06 -7.81 10.93
C LEU A 121 4.51 -8.07 9.48
N VAL A 122 5.48 -8.99 9.30
CA VAL A 122 6.01 -9.37 7.98
C VAL A 122 4.93 -9.98 7.10
N LEU A 123 4.17 -10.94 7.65
CA LEU A 123 3.06 -11.56 6.94
C LEU A 123 1.96 -10.54 6.61
N GLY A 124 1.60 -9.70 7.58
CA GLY A 124 0.62 -8.64 7.40
C GLY A 124 1.01 -7.65 6.31
N GLY A 125 2.28 -7.21 6.31
CA GLY A 125 2.81 -6.32 5.26
C GLY A 125 2.79 -6.98 3.87
N GLY A 126 3.22 -8.24 3.79
CA GLY A 126 3.19 -9.00 2.54
C GLY A 126 1.77 -9.15 1.98
N PHE A 127 0.85 -9.69 2.78
CA PHE A 127 -0.55 -9.85 2.37
C PHE A 127 -1.25 -8.52 2.08
N SER A 128 -0.91 -7.45 2.81
CA SER A 128 -1.43 -6.10 2.55
C SER A 128 -1.15 -5.66 1.11
N ASN A 129 0.11 -5.74 0.67
CA ASN A 129 0.45 -5.31 -0.69
C ASN A 129 -0.05 -6.31 -1.76
N THR A 130 0.01 -7.62 -1.48
CA THR A 130 -0.50 -8.65 -2.41
C THR A 130 -1.99 -8.49 -2.67
N LEU A 131 -2.81 -8.26 -1.64
CA LEU A 131 -4.25 -8.05 -1.81
C LEU A 131 -4.55 -6.73 -2.51
N CYS A 132 -3.79 -5.68 -2.19
CA CYS A 132 -3.89 -4.41 -2.91
C CYS A 132 -3.64 -4.58 -4.42
N LEU A 133 -2.56 -5.29 -4.79
CA LEU A 133 -2.25 -5.61 -6.18
C LEU A 133 -3.32 -6.51 -6.80
N ALA A 134 -3.77 -7.57 -6.11
CA ALA A 134 -4.76 -8.50 -6.63
C ALA A 134 -6.07 -7.79 -6.99
N VAL A 135 -6.59 -6.94 -6.10
CA VAL A 135 -7.79 -6.14 -6.37
C VAL A 135 -7.56 -5.18 -7.54
N THR A 136 -6.39 -4.54 -7.60
CA THR A 136 -6.03 -3.63 -8.70
C THR A 136 -5.97 -4.35 -10.05
N LEU A 137 -5.34 -5.54 -10.10
CA LEU A 137 -5.26 -6.35 -11.31
C LEU A 137 -6.64 -6.86 -11.75
N LEU A 138 -7.48 -7.28 -10.80
CA LEU A 138 -8.87 -7.67 -11.08
C LEU A 138 -9.65 -6.50 -11.67
N ALA A 139 -9.54 -5.31 -11.09
CA ALA A 139 -10.23 -4.12 -11.58
C ALA A 139 -9.86 -3.81 -13.04
N ILE A 140 -8.55 -3.78 -13.32
CA ILE A 140 -8.04 -3.50 -14.67
C ILE A 140 -8.43 -4.61 -15.64
N GLY A 141 -8.24 -5.87 -15.24
CA GLY A 141 -8.53 -7.02 -16.10
C GLY A 141 -10.00 -7.16 -16.45
N LEU A 142 -10.92 -6.95 -15.48
CA LEU A 142 -12.36 -7.03 -15.72
C LEU A 142 -12.89 -5.89 -16.60
N HIS A 143 -12.36 -4.67 -16.43
CA HIS A 143 -12.88 -3.50 -17.15
C HIS A 143 -12.16 -3.16 -18.45
N THR A 144 -10.90 -3.54 -18.60
CA THR A 144 -10.09 -3.21 -19.80
C THR A 144 -9.65 -4.45 -20.59
N SER A 145 -9.88 -5.66 -20.07
CA SER A 145 -9.37 -6.92 -20.62
C SER A 145 -7.84 -6.99 -20.72
N ILE A 146 -7.12 -6.06 -20.08
CA ILE A 146 -5.66 -6.06 -19.99
C ILE A 146 -5.25 -6.84 -18.75
N TRP A 147 -4.65 -8.01 -18.96
CA TRP A 147 -4.11 -8.86 -17.90
C TRP A 147 -2.59 -8.95 -18.01
N PRO A 148 -1.87 -9.12 -16.88
CA PRO A 148 -0.50 -9.60 -16.96
C PRO A 148 -0.47 -10.99 -17.61
N PRO A 149 0.62 -11.36 -18.30
CA PRO A 149 0.80 -12.72 -18.81
C PRO A 149 0.57 -13.74 -17.70
N SER A 150 -0.12 -14.84 -17.98
CA SER A 150 -0.49 -15.86 -16.98
C SER A 150 0.70 -16.43 -16.22
N TRP A 151 1.84 -16.63 -16.91
CA TRP A 151 3.09 -17.08 -16.29
C TRP A 151 3.71 -16.03 -15.35
N PHE A 152 3.41 -14.75 -15.58
CA PHE A 152 3.99 -13.61 -14.85
C PHE A 152 3.09 -13.11 -13.71
N ALA A 153 1.79 -13.37 -13.76
CA ALA A 153 0.87 -13.07 -12.68
C ALA A 153 1.32 -13.62 -11.31
N PRO A 154 1.71 -14.91 -11.15
CA PRO A 154 2.17 -15.41 -9.86
C PRO A 154 3.48 -14.75 -9.41
N ILE A 155 4.39 -14.43 -10.34
CA ILE A 155 5.63 -13.71 -10.05
C ILE A 155 5.32 -12.30 -9.53
N SER A 156 4.36 -11.62 -10.14
CA SER A 156 3.93 -10.28 -9.72
C SER A 156 3.32 -10.29 -8.32
N LEU A 157 2.49 -11.27 -7.99
CA LEU A 157 1.92 -11.43 -6.65
C LEU A 157 2.97 -11.76 -5.59
N LEU A 158 3.94 -12.61 -5.93
CA LEU A 158 5.06 -12.93 -5.05
C LEU A 158 5.95 -11.70 -4.84
N SER A 159 6.23 -10.95 -5.91
CA SER A 159 6.94 -9.67 -5.81
C SER A 159 6.20 -8.67 -4.93
N ALA A 160 4.86 -8.59 -5.04
CA ALA A 160 4.06 -7.73 -4.19
C ALA A 160 4.16 -8.15 -2.72
N PHE A 161 4.15 -9.46 -2.46
CA PHE A 161 4.31 -9.99 -1.12
C PHE A 161 5.69 -9.64 -0.54
N THR A 162 6.77 -9.88 -1.30
CA THR A 162 8.12 -9.59 -0.83
C THR A 162 8.34 -8.10 -0.62
N SER A 163 7.86 -7.24 -1.53
CA SER A 163 7.94 -5.79 -1.35
C SER A 163 7.13 -5.33 -0.14
N GLY A 164 5.92 -5.85 0.06
CA GLY A 164 5.08 -5.55 1.22
C GLY A 164 5.73 -5.96 2.55
N ALA A 165 6.32 -7.15 2.59
CA ALA A 165 7.09 -7.64 3.73
C ALA A 165 8.28 -6.71 4.04
N LEU A 166 9.06 -6.33 3.03
CA LEU A 166 10.17 -5.39 3.18
C LEU A 166 9.71 -4.01 3.68
N GLY A 167 8.59 -3.51 3.16
CA GLY A 167 8.00 -2.25 3.62
C GLY A 167 7.64 -2.28 5.10
N SER A 168 7.07 -3.38 5.58
CA SER A 168 6.75 -3.56 7.00
C SER A 168 7.99 -3.66 7.89
N LEU A 169 9.05 -4.33 7.43
CA LEU A 169 10.34 -4.41 8.13
C LEU A 169 11.00 -3.04 8.22
N LEU A 170 10.96 -2.26 7.14
CA LEU A 170 11.49 -0.90 7.12
C LEU A 170 10.75 0.01 8.09
N ALA A 171 9.42 -0.11 8.16
CA ALA A 171 8.60 0.66 9.11
C ALA A 171 8.96 0.30 10.56
N LEU A 172 9.17 -0.99 10.85
CA LEU A 172 9.62 -1.44 12.17
C LEU A 172 11.03 -0.93 12.50
N ALA A 173 11.96 -1.01 11.55
CA ALA A 173 13.32 -0.52 11.72
C ALA A 173 13.32 0.98 12.03
N LEU A 174 12.55 1.78 11.29
CA LEU A 174 12.41 3.21 11.53
C LEU A 174 11.76 3.50 12.90
N ARG A 175 10.71 2.75 13.27
CA ARG A 175 10.07 2.91 14.59
C ARG A 175 11.02 2.63 15.75
N ARG A 176 11.91 1.64 15.59
CA ARG A 176 12.95 1.30 16.59
C ARG A 176 14.08 2.31 16.63
N ALA A 177 14.44 2.88 15.48
CA ALA A 177 15.47 3.91 15.38
C ALA A 177 15.01 5.26 15.96
N TRP A 178 13.70 5.51 16.05
CA TRP A 178 13.16 6.72 16.65
C TRP A 178 13.01 6.56 18.17
N PRO A 179 13.81 7.26 19.00
CA PRO A 179 13.61 7.25 20.44
C PRO A 179 12.27 7.92 20.75
N THR A 180 11.32 7.14 21.23
CA THR A 180 10.19 7.72 21.96
C THR A 180 10.71 8.09 23.33
N HIS A 181 10.91 9.40 23.56
CA HIS A 181 10.97 9.95 24.90
C HIS A 181 9.61 9.68 25.54
N GLU A 182 9.52 8.58 26.28
CA GLU A 182 8.53 8.43 27.35
C GLU A 182 8.88 9.39 28.50
#